data_AF-A0A962AM21-F1
#
_entry.id   AF-A0A962AM21-F1
#
_cell.length_a   1.000
_cell.length_b   1.000
_cell.length_c   1.000
_cell.angle_alpha   90.00
_cell.angle_beta   90.00
_cell.angle_gamma   90.00
#
_symmetry.space_group_name_H-M   'P 1'
#
loop_
_entity.id
_entity.type
_entity.pdbx_description
1 polymer ?
#
loop_
_entity_poly.entity_id
_entity_poly.type
_entity_poly.pdbx_seq_one_letter_code
_entity_poly.pdbx_strand_id
1 'polypeptide(L)'
;MKTFLTVKFTLVPYIAFYWLLAHGMPGSAIAAGLAFMAALEAWRLARREIFAFELGSLAIFALFGLAWLVAPDWIGANALWLSFAGQGVVALGLLAFRRPWTSDYSRAAHAEAAGSPQFFLVNAAISGLWGVLFLALGLTRFLEAPGWVSTAIVVFGALVSIFGPKLAINFALKKMIAARETYHWPAPKFDDNNNDCDVAIVGAGIGGLSAAALLADSGLRVAVFDHHVLAGGYCHSYPRKARHDGKSVLYRFDAGPHDFSGVWDGGTISGLLDRLGVADRIEWARIDHSYRTESGAIDPPRDWRDYARMLGEKFPDSAAGITSLFESIHAIFEDMYATGEGRSGIPGLPSDPAKLLTFPKQHPHGFKWMGHPFDDLVASHVSDPRVVQVINALVGYLGDGTEKLT
;
A
#
# COMPACT_ATOMS: atom_id res chain seq x y z
N MET A 1 -5.58 -24.26 -10.69
CA MET A 1 -5.77 -25.21 -11.83
C MET A 1 -6.81 -24.76 -12.86
N LYS A 2 -7.93 -24.12 -12.49
CA LYS A 2 -8.97 -23.70 -13.45
C LYS A 2 -8.51 -22.69 -14.51
N THR A 3 -7.75 -21.66 -14.13
CA THR A 3 -7.34 -20.56 -15.05
C THR A 3 -6.34 -20.97 -16.14
N PHE A 4 -5.45 -21.92 -15.83
CA PHE A 4 -4.40 -22.39 -16.75
C PHE A 4 -4.97 -23.18 -17.94
N LEU A 5 -6.09 -23.86 -17.74
CA LEU A 5 -6.81 -24.57 -18.80
C LEU A 5 -7.57 -23.59 -19.69
N THR A 6 -8.20 -22.57 -19.10
CA THR A 6 -9.05 -21.60 -19.80
C THR A 6 -8.32 -20.81 -20.89
N VAL A 7 -7.07 -20.39 -20.65
CA VAL A 7 -6.25 -19.67 -21.65
C VAL A 7 -5.74 -20.60 -22.75
N LYS A 8 -5.45 -21.87 -22.42
CA LYS A 8 -4.94 -22.84 -23.40
C LYS A 8 -6.01 -23.25 -24.41
N PHE A 9 -7.27 -23.38 -23.99
CA PHE A 9 -8.37 -23.69 -24.91
C PHE A 9 -8.60 -22.59 -25.96
N THR A 10 -8.41 -21.33 -25.60
CA THR A 10 -8.48 -20.18 -26.52
C THR A 10 -7.46 -20.27 -27.67
N LEU A 11 -6.30 -20.87 -27.43
CA LEU A 11 -5.24 -20.97 -28.43
C LEU A 11 -5.42 -22.18 -29.38
N VAL A 12 -6.23 -23.17 -29.00
CA VAL A 12 -6.42 -24.42 -29.79
C VAL A 12 -6.88 -24.14 -31.23
N PRO A 13 -7.89 -23.29 -31.50
CA PRO A 13 -8.31 -23.01 -32.87
C PRO A 13 -7.19 -22.40 -33.72
N TYR A 14 -6.40 -21.51 -33.14
CA TYR A 14 -5.27 -20.87 -33.81
C TYR A 14 -4.10 -21.83 -34.04
N ILE A 15 -3.80 -22.71 -33.08
CA ILE A 15 -2.78 -23.75 -33.24
C ILE A 15 -3.15 -24.69 -34.38
N ALA A 16 -4.39 -25.16 -34.43
CA ALA A 16 -4.89 -26.02 -35.50
C ALA A 16 -4.82 -25.31 -36.87
N PHE A 17 -5.27 -24.05 -36.92
CA PHE A 17 -5.20 -23.21 -38.11
C PHE A 17 -3.77 -23.02 -38.62
N TYR A 18 -2.84 -22.61 -37.76
CA TYR A 18 -1.44 -22.39 -38.14
C TYR A 18 -0.73 -23.68 -38.55
N TRP A 19 -1.03 -24.80 -37.86
CA TRP A 19 -0.46 -26.09 -38.21
C TRP A 19 -0.92 -26.55 -39.61
N LEU A 20 -2.22 -26.45 -39.92
CA LEU A 20 -2.75 -26.82 -41.24
C LEU A 20 -2.25 -25.89 -42.35
N LEU A 21 -2.13 -24.58 -42.09
CA LEU A 21 -1.51 -23.65 -43.04
C LEU A 21 -0.06 -24.02 -43.35
N ALA A 22 0.72 -24.39 -42.33
CA ALA A 22 2.11 -24.79 -42.51
C ALA A 22 2.28 -26.07 -43.35
N HIS A 23 1.24 -26.92 -43.43
CA HIS A 23 1.21 -28.13 -44.26
C HIS A 23 0.58 -27.89 -45.65
N GLY A 24 0.36 -26.63 -46.04
CA GLY A 24 -0.18 -26.30 -47.36
C GLY A 24 -1.68 -26.62 -47.50
N MET A 25 -2.43 -26.68 -46.41
CA MET A 25 -3.86 -27.02 -46.40
C MET A 25 -4.75 -25.82 -45.97
N PRO A 26 -4.78 -24.71 -46.74
CA PRO A 26 -5.45 -23.48 -46.29
C PRO A 26 -6.98 -23.62 -46.15
N GLY A 27 -7.66 -24.36 -47.03
CA GLY A 27 -9.10 -24.61 -46.90
C GLY A 27 -9.45 -25.40 -45.64
N SER A 28 -8.68 -26.47 -45.36
CA SER A 28 -8.83 -27.24 -44.11
C SER A 28 -8.46 -26.41 -42.88
N ALA A 29 -7.45 -25.55 -42.98
CA ALA A 29 -7.06 -24.65 -41.90
C ALA A 29 -8.20 -23.71 -41.51
N ILE A 30 -8.79 -23.00 -42.49
CA ILE A 30 -9.90 -22.07 -42.27
C ILE A 30 -11.11 -22.81 -41.70
N ALA A 31 -11.46 -23.97 -42.28
CA ALA A 31 -12.58 -24.79 -41.79
C ALA A 31 -12.35 -25.27 -40.34
N ALA A 32 -11.15 -25.75 -40.01
CA ALA A 32 -10.81 -26.18 -38.66
C ALA A 32 -10.79 -25.01 -37.66
N GLY A 33 -10.21 -23.87 -38.04
CA GLY A 33 -10.20 -22.67 -37.22
C GLY A 33 -11.61 -22.18 -36.90
N LEU A 34 -12.49 -22.12 -37.91
CA LEU A 34 -13.90 -21.76 -37.74
C LEU A 34 -14.64 -22.78 -36.87
N ALA A 35 -14.50 -24.08 -37.13
CA ALA A 35 -15.18 -25.13 -36.39
C ALA A 35 -14.76 -25.17 -34.91
N PHE A 36 -13.44 -25.12 -34.64
CA PHE A 36 -12.94 -25.11 -33.27
C PHE A 36 -13.29 -23.81 -32.52
N MET A 37 -13.25 -22.65 -33.19
CA MET A 37 -13.64 -21.39 -32.56
C MET A 37 -15.15 -21.35 -32.28
N ALA A 38 -15.98 -21.83 -33.20
CA ALA A 38 -17.43 -21.92 -32.99
C ALA A 38 -17.79 -22.90 -31.87
N ALA A 39 -17.10 -24.05 -31.80
CA ALA A 39 -17.28 -25.01 -30.70
C ALA A 39 -16.85 -24.42 -29.34
N LEU A 40 -15.75 -23.66 -29.31
CA LEU A 40 -15.29 -22.95 -28.12
C LEU A 40 -16.33 -21.92 -27.66
N GLU A 41 -16.83 -21.08 -28.57
CA GLU A 41 -17.86 -20.08 -28.28
C GLU A 41 -19.18 -20.70 -27.82
N ALA A 42 -19.61 -21.80 -28.44
CA ALA A 42 -20.79 -22.54 -28.00
C ALA A 42 -20.62 -23.07 -26.56
N TRP A 43 -19.43 -23.57 -26.23
CA TRP A 43 -19.09 -24.03 -24.88
C TRP A 43 -19.04 -22.89 -23.86
N ARG A 44 -18.53 -21.71 -24.24
CA ARG A 44 -18.54 -20.49 -23.41
C ARG A 44 -19.96 -19.99 -23.15
N LEU A 45 -20.78 -19.95 -24.19
CA LEU A 45 -22.16 -19.51 -24.11
C LEU A 45 -22.99 -20.43 -23.21
N ALA A 46 -22.78 -21.74 -23.28
CA ALA A 46 -23.39 -22.70 -22.36
C ALA A 46 -23.05 -22.45 -20.88
N ARG A 47 -21.93 -21.78 -20.61
CA ARG A 47 -21.47 -21.36 -19.28
C ARG A 47 -21.79 -19.92 -18.92
N ARG A 48 -22.49 -19.19 -19.81
CA ARG A 48 -22.79 -17.75 -19.69
C ARG A 48 -21.52 -16.88 -19.59
N GLU A 49 -20.44 -17.33 -20.20
CA GLU A 49 -19.18 -16.59 -20.31
C GLU A 49 -19.11 -15.92 -21.69
N ILE A 50 -18.67 -14.65 -21.73
CA ILE A 50 -18.51 -13.91 -22.99
C ILE A 50 -17.10 -13.31 -23.04
N PHE A 51 -16.27 -13.84 -23.93
CA PHE A 51 -14.87 -13.46 -24.08
C PHE A 51 -14.72 -12.67 -25.37
N ALA A 52 -14.52 -11.35 -25.25
CA ALA A 52 -14.68 -10.45 -26.39
C ALA A 52 -13.70 -10.70 -27.54
N PHE A 53 -12.50 -11.20 -27.21
CA PHE A 53 -11.47 -11.55 -28.19
C PHE A 53 -11.74 -12.87 -28.90
N GLU A 54 -12.40 -13.83 -28.23
CA GLU A 54 -12.83 -15.09 -28.86
C GLU A 54 -13.93 -14.78 -29.90
N LEU A 55 -14.88 -13.90 -29.58
CA LEU A 55 -15.91 -13.44 -30.52
C LEU A 55 -15.32 -12.72 -31.74
N GLY A 56 -14.35 -11.84 -31.51
CA GLY A 56 -13.62 -11.20 -32.61
C GLY A 56 -12.84 -12.20 -33.45
N SER A 57 -12.30 -13.25 -32.82
CA SER A 57 -11.62 -14.34 -33.52
C SER A 57 -12.57 -15.19 -34.35
N LEU A 58 -13.78 -15.46 -33.86
CA LEU A 58 -14.83 -16.13 -34.63
C LEU A 58 -15.20 -15.32 -35.87
N ALA A 59 -15.31 -13.99 -35.74
CA ALA A 59 -15.57 -13.10 -36.87
C ALA A 59 -14.42 -13.15 -37.90
N ILE A 60 -13.16 -13.17 -37.47
CA ILE A 60 -12.00 -13.34 -38.37
C ILE A 60 -12.11 -14.65 -39.17
N PHE A 61 -12.35 -15.78 -38.51
CA PHE A 61 -12.47 -17.07 -39.19
C PHE A 61 -13.70 -17.16 -40.11
N ALA A 62 -14.81 -16.54 -39.72
CA ALA A 62 -16.00 -16.45 -40.58
C ALA A 62 -15.71 -15.64 -41.85
N LEU A 63 -15.02 -14.50 -41.72
CA LEU A 63 -14.58 -13.70 -42.87
C LEU A 63 -13.63 -14.47 -43.77
N PHE A 64 -12.70 -15.26 -43.22
CA PHE A 64 -11.84 -16.14 -44.00
C PHE A 64 -12.63 -17.22 -44.74
N GLY A 65 -13.64 -17.81 -44.09
CA GLY A 65 -14.53 -18.78 -44.72
C GLY A 65 -15.29 -18.18 -45.91
N LEU A 66 -15.85 -16.98 -45.75
CA LEU A 66 -16.51 -16.26 -46.83
C LEU A 66 -15.54 -15.88 -47.96
N ALA A 67 -14.34 -15.39 -47.61
CA ALA A 67 -13.32 -15.06 -48.58
C ALA A 67 -12.83 -16.29 -49.36
N TRP A 68 -12.76 -17.46 -48.71
CA TRP A 68 -12.40 -18.73 -49.35
C TRP A 68 -13.41 -19.15 -50.42
N LEU A 69 -14.71 -18.86 -50.23
CA LEU A 69 -15.74 -19.17 -51.21
C LEU A 69 -15.64 -18.31 -52.48
N VAL A 70 -15.07 -17.11 -52.38
CA VAL A 70 -15.00 -16.14 -53.48
C VAL A 70 -13.63 -16.14 -54.15
N ALA A 71 -12.56 -16.23 -53.37
CA ALA A 71 -11.17 -16.09 -53.82
C ALA A 71 -10.23 -17.04 -53.02
N PRO A 72 -10.33 -18.37 -53.23
CA PRO A 72 -9.60 -19.36 -52.45
C PRO A 72 -8.08 -19.22 -52.57
N ASP A 73 -7.57 -18.96 -53.77
CA ASP A 73 -6.13 -18.81 -54.02
C ASP A 73 -5.56 -17.58 -53.29
N TRP A 74 -6.30 -16.46 -53.33
CA TRP A 74 -5.88 -15.22 -52.69
C TRP A 74 -5.88 -15.35 -51.17
N ILE A 75 -6.97 -15.86 -50.58
CA ILE A 75 -7.02 -15.99 -49.13
C ILE A 75 -6.05 -17.07 -48.65
N GLY A 76 -5.82 -18.14 -49.42
CA GLY A 76 -4.84 -19.18 -49.09
C GLY A 76 -3.43 -18.63 -48.94
N ALA A 77 -3.04 -17.69 -49.82
CA ALA A 77 -1.74 -17.02 -49.76
C ALA A 77 -1.64 -15.99 -48.62
N ASN A 78 -2.76 -15.36 -48.22
CA ASN A 78 -2.75 -14.23 -47.30
C ASN A 78 -3.26 -14.52 -45.87
N ALA A 79 -3.85 -15.70 -45.64
CA ALA A 79 -4.53 -16.05 -44.39
C ALA A 79 -3.63 -15.92 -43.15
N LEU A 80 -2.33 -16.22 -43.27
CA LEU A 80 -1.39 -16.21 -42.14
C LEU A 80 -1.14 -14.79 -41.60
N TRP A 81 -0.80 -13.84 -42.47
CA TRP A 81 -0.52 -12.47 -42.01
C TRP A 81 -1.81 -11.73 -41.67
N LEU A 82 -2.90 -12.00 -42.41
CA LEU A 82 -4.23 -11.46 -42.13
C LEU A 82 -4.76 -11.92 -40.77
N SER A 83 -4.45 -13.13 -40.31
CA SER A 83 -4.92 -13.60 -39.00
C SER A 83 -4.27 -12.81 -37.88
N PHE A 84 -2.96 -12.57 -37.95
CA PHE A 84 -2.24 -11.73 -36.99
C PHE A 84 -2.71 -10.28 -37.05
N ALA A 85 -2.89 -9.71 -38.25
CA ALA A 85 -3.41 -8.36 -38.42
C ALA A 85 -4.82 -8.23 -37.80
N GLY A 86 -5.70 -9.20 -38.08
CA GLY A 86 -7.04 -9.28 -37.51
C GLY A 86 -7.04 -9.36 -35.98
N GLN A 87 -6.19 -10.22 -35.39
CA GLN A 87 -6.01 -10.30 -33.94
C GLN A 87 -5.57 -8.96 -33.34
N GLY A 88 -4.66 -8.25 -34.00
CA GLY A 88 -4.20 -6.94 -33.58
C GLY A 88 -5.32 -5.89 -33.60
N VAL A 89 -6.08 -5.84 -34.70
CA VAL A 89 -7.24 -4.93 -34.84
C VAL A 89 -8.30 -5.22 -33.79
N VAL A 90 -8.65 -6.49 -33.56
CA VAL A 90 -9.62 -6.88 -32.52
C VAL A 90 -9.10 -6.47 -31.14
N ALA A 91 -7.84 -6.79 -30.80
CA ALA A 91 -7.26 -6.47 -29.50
C ALA A 91 -7.24 -4.96 -29.21
N LEU A 92 -6.82 -4.14 -30.19
CA LEU A 92 -6.77 -2.69 -30.05
C LEU A 92 -8.16 -2.05 -30.12
N GLY A 93 -9.07 -2.57 -30.95
CA GLY A 93 -10.46 -2.12 -31.01
C GLY A 93 -11.17 -2.33 -29.68
N LEU A 94 -11.03 -3.52 -29.08
CA LEU A 94 -11.56 -3.83 -27.75
C LEU A 94 -10.99 -2.89 -26.68
N LEU A 95 -9.69 -2.59 -26.75
CA LEU A 95 -9.06 -1.63 -25.85
C LEU A 95 -9.62 -0.21 -26.03
N ALA A 96 -9.89 0.23 -27.27
CA ALA A 96 -10.51 1.53 -27.56
C ALA A 96 -11.92 1.65 -26.96
N PHE A 97 -12.68 0.55 -26.94
CA PHE A 97 -13.97 0.46 -26.22
C PHE A 97 -13.83 0.25 -24.71
N ARG A 98 -12.64 0.48 -24.14
CA ARG A 98 -12.32 0.30 -22.71
C ARG A 98 -12.60 -1.12 -22.20
N ARG A 99 -12.46 -2.14 -23.05
CA ARG A 99 -12.62 -3.54 -22.70
C ARG A 99 -11.36 -4.33 -23.05
N PRO A 100 -10.28 -4.22 -22.25
CA PRO A 100 -9.04 -4.95 -22.52
C PRO A 100 -9.31 -6.44 -22.58
N TRP A 101 -8.92 -7.13 -23.66
CA TRP A 101 -9.27 -8.53 -23.85
C TRP A 101 -8.66 -9.45 -22.80
N THR A 102 -7.50 -9.09 -22.24
CA THR A 102 -6.87 -9.85 -21.14
C THR A 102 -7.69 -9.78 -19.85
N SER A 103 -8.56 -8.78 -19.69
CA SER A 103 -9.36 -8.60 -18.48
C SER A 103 -10.40 -9.70 -18.29
N ASP A 104 -10.95 -10.26 -19.37
CA ASP A 104 -11.91 -11.37 -19.32
C ASP A 104 -11.25 -12.62 -18.68
N TYR A 105 -9.97 -12.87 -19.02
CA TYR A 105 -9.17 -13.97 -18.46
C TYR A 105 -8.68 -13.69 -17.04
N SER A 106 -8.16 -12.48 -16.79
CA SER A 106 -7.68 -12.08 -15.47
C SER A 106 -8.79 -12.06 -14.42
N ARG A 107 -10.02 -11.70 -14.81
CA ARG A 107 -11.19 -11.68 -13.91
C ARG A 107 -11.57 -13.08 -13.43
N ALA A 108 -11.41 -14.09 -14.27
CA ALA A 108 -11.61 -15.49 -13.88
C ALA A 108 -10.59 -15.98 -12.84
N ALA A 109 -9.42 -15.34 -12.75
CA ALA A 109 -8.35 -15.68 -11.81
C ALA A 109 -8.31 -14.77 -10.56
N HIS A 110 -8.71 -13.51 -10.71
CA HIS A 110 -8.55 -12.43 -9.74
C HIS A 110 -9.84 -11.61 -9.63
N ALA A 111 -10.96 -12.29 -9.35
CA ALA A 111 -12.29 -11.66 -9.29
C ALA A 111 -12.38 -10.53 -8.26
N GLU A 112 -11.76 -10.71 -7.09
CA GLU A 112 -11.73 -9.71 -5.99
C GLU A 112 -11.05 -8.40 -6.40
N ALA A 113 -10.06 -8.46 -7.29
CA ALA A 113 -9.32 -7.29 -7.75
C ALA A 113 -9.95 -6.61 -8.99
N ALA A 114 -10.97 -7.23 -9.60
CA ALA A 114 -11.48 -6.86 -10.91
C ALA A 114 -12.13 -5.46 -10.98
N GLY A 115 -12.55 -4.91 -9.85
CA GLY A 115 -13.13 -3.56 -9.74
C GLY A 115 -12.10 -2.43 -9.57
N SER A 116 -10.82 -2.76 -9.39
CA SER A 116 -9.79 -1.76 -9.08
C SER A 116 -9.27 -1.02 -10.33
N PRO A 117 -8.97 0.30 -10.25
CA PRO A 117 -8.32 1.03 -11.34
C PRO A 117 -7.00 0.39 -11.79
N GLN A 118 -6.26 -0.20 -10.85
CA GLN A 118 -5.00 -0.89 -11.10
C GLN A 118 -5.22 -2.14 -11.96
N PHE A 119 -6.27 -2.91 -11.69
CA PHE A 119 -6.64 -4.08 -12.50
C PHE A 119 -6.94 -3.68 -13.93
N PHE A 120 -7.68 -2.60 -14.15
CA PHE A 120 -7.91 -2.08 -15.51
C PHE A 120 -6.60 -1.67 -16.19
N LEU A 121 -5.75 -0.89 -15.51
CA LEU A 121 -4.51 -0.36 -16.07
C LEU A 121 -3.56 -1.47 -16.53
N VAL A 122 -3.36 -2.50 -15.69
CA VAL A 122 -2.48 -3.64 -16.02
C VAL A 122 -3.04 -4.40 -17.23
N ASN A 123 -4.34 -4.69 -17.25
CA ASN A 123 -4.95 -5.41 -18.37
C ASN A 123 -4.96 -4.57 -19.66
N ALA A 124 -5.18 -3.26 -19.56
CA ALA A 124 -5.09 -2.33 -20.69
C ALA A 124 -3.68 -2.32 -21.30
N ALA A 125 -2.64 -2.25 -20.45
CA ALA A 125 -1.25 -2.25 -20.90
C ALA A 125 -0.88 -3.57 -21.60
N ILE A 126 -1.23 -4.73 -21.02
CA ILE A 126 -0.93 -6.04 -21.62
C ILE A 126 -1.75 -6.25 -22.90
N SER A 127 -3.03 -5.87 -22.90
CA SER A 127 -3.89 -5.97 -24.09
C SER A 127 -3.37 -5.09 -25.23
N GLY A 128 -2.93 -3.88 -24.92
CA GLY A 128 -2.34 -2.95 -25.90
C GLY A 128 -1.00 -3.45 -26.43
N LEU A 129 -0.12 -3.96 -25.57
CA LEU A 129 1.13 -4.59 -25.96
C LEU A 129 0.88 -5.69 -26.99
N TRP A 130 0.02 -6.67 -26.68
CA TRP A 130 -0.26 -7.76 -27.60
C TRP A 130 -0.99 -7.32 -28.87
N GLY A 131 -1.86 -6.31 -28.80
CA GLY A 131 -2.47 -5.72 -29.99
C GLY A 131 -1.42 -5.18 -30.97
N VAL A 132 -0.44 -4.43 -30.47
CA VAL A 132 0.68 -3.93 -31.29
C VAL A 132 1.57 -5.08 -31.77
N LEU A 133 1.89 -6.05 -30.92
CA LEU A 133 2.72 -7.19 -31.31
C LEU A 133 2.05 -8.07 -32.37
N PHE A 134 0.73 -8.25 -32.32
CA PHE A 134 -0.01 -8.96 -33.37
C PHE A 134 0.06 -8.24 -34.71
N LEU A 135 -0.10 -6.90 -34.72
CA LEU A 135 0.11 -6.12 -35.95
C LEU A 135 1.55 -6.23 -36.47
N ALA A 136 2.54 -6.18 -35.57
CA ALA A 136 3.94 -6.38 -35.93
C ALA A 136 4.19 -7.78 -36.50
N LEU A 137 3.60 -8.83 -35.92
CA LEU A 137 3.66 -10.19 -36.45
C LEU A 137 3.03 -10.27 -37.83
N GLY A 138 1.86 -9.67 -38.04
CA GLY A 138 1.22 -9.57 -39.35
C GLY A 138 2.13 -8.89 -40.37
N LEU A 139 2.71 -7.75 -40.02
CA LEU A 139 3.64 -7.02 -40.90
C LEU A 139 4.90 -7.83 -41.22
N THR A 140 5.49 -8.50 -40.23
CA THR A 140 6.68 -9.34 -40.48
C THR A 140 6.38 -10.49 -41.42
N ARG A 141 5.16 -11.04 -41.39
CA ARG A 141 4.75 -12.12 -42.28
C ARG A 141 4.39 -11.61 -43.68
N PHE A 142 3.77 -10.45 -43.77
CA PHE A 142 3.48 -9.77 -45.03
C PHE A 142 4.77 -9.40 -45.79
N LEU A 143 5.80 -8.96 -45.07
CA LEU A 143 7.12 -8.63 -45.63
C LEU A 143 8.05 -9.85 -45.81
N GLU A 144 7.55 -11.07 -45.57
CA GLU A 144 8.33 -12.31 -45.66
C GLU A 144 9.63 -12.29 -44.84
N ALA A 145 9.61 -11.62 -43.69
CA ALA A 145 10.77 -11.50 -42.82
C ALA A 145 11.21 -12.88 -42.28
N PRO A 146 12.49 -13.06 -41.94
CA PRO A 146 13.01 -14.31 -41.39
C PRO A 146 12.23 -14.77 -40.16
N GLY A 147 11.99 -16.08 -40.05
CA GLY A 147 11.16 -16.65 -38.98
C GLY A 147 11.59 -16.32 -37.56
N TRP A 148 12.90 -16.11 -37.34
CA TRP A 148 13.46 -15.74 -36.04
C TRP A 148 12.95 -14.38 -35.54
N VAL A 149 12.58 -13.45 -36.44
CA VAL A 149 12.05 -12.13 -36.08
C VAL A 149 10.71 -12.28 -35.36
N SER A 150 9.80 -13.12 -35.88
CA SER A 150 8.53 -13.37 -35.22
C SER A 150 8.72 -14.13 -33.90
N THR A 151 9.67 -15.05 -33.83
CA THR A 151 10.01 -15.73 -32.57
C THR A 151 10.50 -14.73 -31.53
N ALA A 152 11.37 -13.79 -31.91
CA ALA A 152 11.85 -12.74 -31.03
C ALA A 152 10.71 -11.85 -30.52
N ILE A 153 9.77 -11.46 -31.38
CA ILE A 153 8.58 -10.68 -30.99
C ILE A 153 7.73 -11.43 -29.95
N VAL A 154 7.43 -12.71 -30.19
CA VAL A 154 6.60 -13.51 -29.27
C VAL A 154 7.32 -13.72 -27.94
N VAL A 155 8.62 -14.05 -27.96
CA VAL A 155 9.43 -14.21 -26.75
C VAL A 155 9.49 -12.92 -25.95
N PHE A 156 9.71 -11.78 -26.62
CA PHE A 156 9.69 -10.46 -25.98
C PHE A 156 8.33 -10.17 -25.33
N GLY A 157 7.22 -10.37 -26.05
CA GLY A 157 5.87 -10.20 -25.53
C GLY A 157 5.58 -11.09 -24.31
N ALA A 158 6.02 -12.36 -24.36
CA ALA A 158 5.87 -13.29 -23.25
C ALA A 158 6.68 -12.87 -22.02
N LEU A 159 7.95 -12.49 -22.19
CA LEU A 159 8.81 -12.02 -21.10
C LEU A 159 8.25 -10.75 -20.44
N VAL A 160 7.84 -9.76 -21.24
CA VAL A 160 7.22 -8.54 -20.73
C VAL A 160 5.91 -8.84 -20.00
N SER A 161 5.11 -9.80 -20.48
CA SER A 161 3.85 -10.19 -19.82
C SER A 161 4.08 -10.91 -18.48
N ILE A 162 5.14 -11.73 -18.37
CA ILE A 162 5.47 -12.49 -17.15
C ILE A 162 6.12 -11.60 -16.10
N PHE A 163 7.11 -10.80 -16.50
CA PHE A 163 7.95 -10.03 -15.56
C PHE A 163 7.55 -8.56 -15.42
N GLY A 164 6.95 -7.97 -16.46
CA GLY A 164 6.59 -6.56 -16.52
C GLY A 164 5.73 -6.08 -15.36
N PRO A 165 4.60 -6.73 -15.02
CA PRO A 165 3.74 -6.29 -13.91
C PRO A 165 4.48 -6.25 -12.56
N LYS A 166 5.28 -7.27 -12.24
CA LYS A 166 6.06 -7.33 -11.00
C LYS A 166 7.13 -6.23 -10.96
N LEU A 167 7.84 -6.03 -12.06
CA LEU A 167 8.86 -4.97 -12.17
C LEU A 167 8.24 -3.58 -12.04
N ALA A 168 7.10 -3.33 -12.70
CA ALA A 168 6.38 -2.07 -12.62
C ALA A 168 5.88 -1.76 -11.20
N ILE A 169 5.31 -2.75 -10.51
CA ILE A 169 4.87 -2.60 -9.11
C ILE A 169 6.07 -2.29 -8.22
N ASN A 170 7.15 -3.07 -8.33
CA ASN A 170 8.36 -2.84 -7.51
C ASN A 170 8.96 -1.46 -7.78
N PHE A 171 9.02 -1.04 -9.04
CA PHE A 171 9.48 0.30 -9.42
C PHE A 171 8.59 1.40 -8.84
N ALA A 172 7.27 1.26 -8.93
CA ALA A 172 6.32 2.21 -8.38
C ALA A 172 6.44 2.32 -6.85
N LEU A 173 6.58 1.20 -6.16
CA LEU A 173 6.77 1.17 -4.70
C LEU A 173 8.10 1.80 -4.29
N LYS A 174 9.19 1.49 -5.00
CA LYS A 174 10.49 2.14 -4.75
C LYS A 174 10.41 3.64 -4.95
N LYS A 175 9.72 4.09 -6.01
CA LYS A 175 9.48 5.52 -6.24
C LYS A 175 8.63 6.14 -5.14
N MET A 176 7.61 5.43 -4.64
CA MET A 176 6.78 5.89 -3.53
C MET A 176 7.57 5.97 -2.22
N ILE A 177 8.41 4.97 -1.92
CA ILE A 177 9.30 4.97 -0.75
C ILE A 177 10.28 6.14 -0.85
N ALA A 178 10.93 6.32 -2.00
CA ALA A 178 11.84 7.45 -2.23
C ALA A 178 11.14 8.80 -2.12
N ALA A 179 9.88 8.91 -2.54
CA ALA A 179 9.10 10.14 -2.43
C ALA A 179 8.64 10.48 -1.00
N ARG A 180 8.70 9.54 -0.04
CA ARG A 180 8.39 9.82 1.37
C ARG A 180 9.46 10.68 2.03
N GLU A 181 10.72 10.50 1.65
CA GLU A 181 11.81 11.35 2.10
C GLU A 181 11.81 12.65 1.29
N THR A 182 11.12 13.65 1.83
CA THR A 182 11.06 14.98 1.21
C THR A 182 12.35 15.78 1.38
N TYR A 183 13.24 15.36 2.29
CA TYR A 183 14.48 16.05 2.62
C TYR A 183 15.71 15.15 2.47
N HIS A 184 16.46 15.34 1.39
CA HIS A 184 17.80 14.75 1.24
C HIS A 184 18.86 15.75 1.70
N TRP A 185 19.16 15.75 2.99
CA TRP A 185 20.35 16.42 3.50
C TRP A 185 21.54 15.50 3.23
N PRO A 186 22.53 15.90 2.41
CA PRO A 186 23.74 15.11 2.26
C PRO A 186 24.41 14.99 3.63
N ALA A 187 24.93 13.81 3.95
CA ALA A 187 25.65 13.62 5.21
C ALA A 187 26.81 14.64 5.27
N PRO A 188 26.93 15.40 6.36
CA PRO A 188 28.01 16.37 6.50
C PRO A 188 29.36 15.63 6.48
N LYS A 189 30.36 16.26 5.85
CA LYS A 189 31.74 15.82 5.99
C LYS A 189 32.28 16.44 7.28
N PHE A 190 32.72 15.60 8.21
CA PHE A 190 33.39 16.04 9.41
C PHE A 190 34.88 16.27 9.10
N ASP A 191 35.43 17.38 9.56
CA ASP A 191 36.84 17.71 9.40
C ASP A 191 37.61 17.31 10.66
N ASP A 192 38.57 16.41 10.50
CA ASP A 192 39.43 15.94 11.60
C ASP A 192 40.28 17.08 12.22
N ASN A 193 40.40 18.24 11.54
CA ASN A 193 41.18 19.39 12.02
C ASN A 193 40.36 20.41 12.82
N ASN A 194 39.03 20.28 12.87
CA ASN A 194 38.22 21.18 13.69
C ASN A 194 38.29 20.71 15.15
N ASN A 195 38.87 21.51 16.06
CA ASN A 195 39.09 21.07 17.45
C ASN A 195 37.88 21.29 18.38
N ASP A 196 36.84 22.03 17.95
CA ASP A 196 35.77 22.45 18.86
C ASP A 196 34.64 21.41 18.96
N CYS A 197 33.94 21.12 17.85
CA CYS A 197 32.93 20.07 17.76
C CYS A 197 32.65 19.67 16.30
N ASP A 198 32.12 18.46 16.11
CA ASP A 198 31.66 17.95 14.81
C ASP A 198 30.21 18.38 14.53
N VAL A 199 29.39 18.48 15.58
CA VAL A 199 27.99 18.92 15.49
C VAL A 199 27.65 19.93 16.58
N ALA A 200 27.15 21.09 16.18
CA ALA A 200 26.55 22.08 17.07
C ALA A 200 25.03 21.96 17.07
N ILE A 201 24.43 21.77 18.25
CA ILE A 201 22.98 21.67 18.45
C ILE A 201 22.51 22.92 19.18
N VAL A 202 21.52 23.60 18.61
CA VAL A 202 20.90 24.79 19.21
C VAL A 202 19.58 24.37 19.86
N GLY A 203 19.53 24.44 21.19
CA GLY A 203 18.41 24.04 22.04
C GLY A 203 18.71 22.75 22.81
N ALA A 204 18.74 22.83 24.14
CA ALA A 204 18.82 21.72 25.07
C ALA A 204 17.42 21.24 25.51
N GLY A 205 16.43 21.29 24.62
CA GLY A 205 15.16 20.59 24.80
C GLY A 205 15.29 19.08 24.62
N ILE A 206 14.24 18.31 24.95
CA ILE A 206 14.28 16.84 24.84
C ILE A 206 14.68 16.34 23.45
N GLY A 207 14.22 17.00 22.38
CA GLY A 207 14.62 16.66 21.00
C GLY A 207 16.11 16.94 20.72
N GLY A 208 16.62 18.09 21.15
CA GLY A 208 18.03 18.46 20.99
C GLY A 208 18.96 17.59 21.83
N LEU A 209 18.61 17.30 23.08
CA LEU A 209 19.37 16.42 23.97
C LEU A 209 19.36 14.96 23.49
N SER A 210 18.22 14.48 22.97
CA SER A 210 18.14 13.13 22.38
C SER A 210 19.02 13.00 21.14
N ALA A 211 18.98 14.01 20.25
CA ALA A 211 19.87 14.07 19.09
C ALA A 211 21.35 14.15 19.51
N ALA A 212 21.67 14.97 20.51
CA ALA A 212 23.02 15.11 21.04
C ALA A 212 23.56 13.78 21.57
N ALA A 213 22.77 13.09 22.38
CA ALA A 213 23.14 11.82 22.97
C ALA A 213 23.36 10.74 21.89
N LEU A 214 22.47 10.65 20.89
CA LEU A 214 22.60 9.68 19.80
C LEU A 214 23.81 9.96 18.88
N LEU A 215 24.12 11.23 18.62
CA LEU A 215 25.28 11.62 17.81
C LEU A 215 26.59 11.36 18.59
N ALA A 216 26.60 11.64 19.89
CA ALA A 216 27.73 11.35 20.76
C ALA A 216 27.97 9.83 20.91
N ASP A 217 26.89 9.05 21.06
CA ASP A 217 26.93 7.58 21.04
C ASP A 217 27.49 7.04 19.70
N SER A 218 27.26 7.76 18.61
CA SER A 218 27.83 7.45 17.28
C SER A 218 29.29 7.91 17.11
N GLY A 219 29.93 8.45 18.17
CA GLY A 219 31.33 8.84 18.20
C GLY A 219 31.63 10.29 17.79
N LEU A 220 30.61 11.14 17.59
CA LEU A 220 30.81 12.54 17.21
C LEU A 220 31.01 13.43 18.44
N ARG A 221 31.83 14.48 18.30
CA ARG A 221 31.96 15.55 19.30
C ARG A 221 30.79 16.51 19.14
N VAL A 222 29.93 16.60 20.15
CA VAL A 222 28.72 17.41 20.08
C VAL A 222 28.78 18.57 21.08
N ALA A 223 28.48 19.79 20.61
CA ALA A 223 28.27 20.95 21.46
C ALA A 223 26.78 21.32 21.48
N VAL A 224 26.18 21.44 22.67
CA VAL A 224 24.78 21.85 22.84
C VAL A 224 24.73 23.25 23.42
N PHE A 225 24.03 24.14 22.73
CA PHE A 225 23.87 25.54 23.14
C PHE A 225 22.41 25.78 23.52
N ASP A 226 22.15 26.30 24.71
CA ASP A 226 20.83 26.76 25.11
C ASP A 226 20.92 28.18 25.64
N HIS A 227 19.91 28.99 25.33
CA HIS A 227 19.74 30.33 25.90
C HIS A 227 19.32 30.28 27.38
N HIS A 228 18.73 29.17 27.83
CA HIS A 228 18.25 28.97 29.17
C HIS A 228 19.33 28.37 30.07
N VAL A 229 19.31 28.72 31.36
CA VAL A 229 20.31 28.26 32.35
C VAL A 229 20.10 26.82 32.81
N LEU A 230 18.95 26.22 32.51
CA LEU A 230 18.61 24.83 32.79
C LEU A 230 18.32 24.11 31.47
N ALA A 231 18.89 22.92 31.32
CA ALA A 231 18.56 22.00 30.23
C ALA A 231 17.18 21.36 30.43
N GLY A 232 16.55 20.93 29.34
CA GLY A 232 15.27 20.22 29.32
C GLY A 232 14.23 20.86 28.41
N GLY A 233 14.37 22.13 28.02
CA GLY A 233 13.35 22.85 27.26
C GLY A 233 12.02 22.84 28.02
N TYR A 234 10.91 22.43 27.40
CA TYR A 234 9.65 22.25 28.15
C TYR A 234 9.67 21.11 29.17
N CYS A 235 10.63 20.18 29.09
CA CYS A 235 10.78 19.03 29.99
C CYS A 235 11.66 19.32 31.21
N HIS A 236 11.92 20.59 31.56
CA HIS A 236 12.70 20.91 32.77
C HIS A 236 11.78 21.15 33.98
N SER A 237 12.33 20.90 35.17
CA SER A 237 11.74 21.34 36.44
C SER A 237 12.51 22.54 36.98
N TYR A 238 11.81 23.56 37.46
CA TYR A 238 12.44 24.73 38.08
C TYR A 238 12.15 24.80 39.60
N PRO A 239 13.18 25.10 40.42
CA PRO A 239 13.01 25.26 41.86
C PRO A 239 12.41 26.62 42.22
N ARG A 240 11.56 26.67 43.25
CA ARG A 240 11.05 27.90 43.87
C ARG A 240 11.13 27.78 45.39
N LYS A 241 11.86 28.69 46.02
CA LYS A 241 11.92 28.81 47.47
C LYS A 241 10.68 29.55 47.97
N ALA A 242 10.04 29.00 48.98
CA ALA A 242 8.92 29.64 49.68
C ALA A 242 9.01 29.35 51.19
N ARG A 243 8.06 29.90 51.95
CA ARG A 243 7.86 29.54 53.36
C ARG A 243 6.50 28.87 53.53
N HIS A 244 6.49 27.75 54.25
CA HIS A 244 5.28 27.05 54.67
C HIS A 244 5.41 26.78 56.18
N ASP A 245 4.42 27.22 56.97
CA ASP A 245 4.46 27.17 58.45
C ASP A 245 5.75 27.69 59.07
N GLY A 246 6.24 28.82 58.56
CA GLY A 246 7.47 29.48 59.02
C GLY A 246 8.78 28.79 58.61
N LYS A 247 8.72 27.61 57.96
CA LYS A 247 9.89 26.86 57.49
C LYS A 247 10.15 27.16 56.01
N SER A 248 11.43 27.27 55.64
CA SER A 248 11.81 27.36 54.23
C SER A 248 11.57 26.02 53.55
N VAL A 249 10.81 26.04 52.45
CA VAL A 249 10.51 24.89 51.60
C VAL A 249 10.96 25.20 50.19
N LEU A 250 11.48 24.19 49.50
CA LEU A 250 11.80 24.27 48.09
C LEU A 250 10.76 23.47 47.29
N TYR A 251 9.90 24.17 46.58
CA TYR A 251 8.98 23.58 45.62
C TYR A 251 9.71 23.35 44.29
N ARG A 252 9.35 22.27 43.61
CA ARG A 252 9.76 22.00 42.23
C ARG A 252 8.50 22.03 41.37
N PHE A 253 8.59 22.74 40.26
CA PHE A 253 7.50 22.85 39.30
C PHE A 253 8.01 22.40 37.94
N ASP A 254 7.24 21.55 37.26
CA ASP A 254 7.55 21.12 35.90
C ASP A 254 7.02 22.14 34.91
N ALA A 255 7.80 22.41 33.86
CA ALA A 255 7.47 23.46 32.90
C ALA A 255 6.42 23.04 31.86
N GLY A 256 6.22 21.74 31.63
CA GLY A 256 5.33 21.26 30.57
C GLY A 256 4.82 19.84 30.78
N PRO A 257 5.57 18.80 30.37
CA PRO A 257 5.11 17.41 30.45
C PRO A 257 4.84 17.00 31.90
N HIS A 258 3.71 16.34 32.10
CA HIS A 258 3.31 15.79 33.39
C HIS A 258 3.19 14.26 33.41
N ASP A 259 3.24 13.62 32.24
CA ASP A 259 3.24 12.18 32.05
C ASP A 259 4.08 11.81 30.82
N PHE A 260 4.48 10.54 30.75
CA PHE A 260 5.28 10.00 29.65
C PHE A 260 4.70 8.66 29.22
N SER A 261 4.42 8.55 27.92
CA SER A 261 4.07 7.29 27.26
C SER A 261 5.29 6.69 26.58
N GLY A 262 5.26 5.40 26.24
CA GLY A 262 6.38 4.71 25.59
C GLY A 262 7.42 4.10 26.53
N VAL A 263 7.10 4.00 27.83
CA VAL A 263 7.98 3.45 28.88
C VAL A 263 7.77 1.96 29.16
N TRP A 264 6.97 1.26 28.34
CA TRP A 264 6.84 -0.20 28.40
C TRP A 264 8.04 -0.88 27.72
N ASP A 265 8.16 -2.21 27.88
CA ASP A 265 9.20 -3.00 27.22
C ASP A 265 9.08 -2.91 25.68
N GLY A 266 10.15 -2.51 25.00
CA GLY A 266 10.13 -2.23 23.57
C GLY A 266 9.41 -0.94 23.16
N GLY A 267 8.97 -0.10 24.11
CA GLY A 267 8.38 1.21 23.86
C GLY A 267 9.40 2.24 23.35
N THR A 268 8.91 3.38 22.84
CA THR A 268 9.74 4.43 22.21
C THR A 268 10.75 5.06 23.16
N ILE A 269 10.33 5.39 24.39
CA ILE A 269 11.21 6.00 25.39
C ILE A 269 12.16 4.95 25.97
N SER A 270 11.65 3.78 26.34
CA SER A 270 12.49 2.68 26.84
C SER A 270 13.57 2.31 25.81
N GLY A 271 13.19 2.10 24.55
CA GLY A 271 14.12 1.72 23.49
C GLY A 271 15.19 2.77 23.17
N LEU A 272 14.92 4.06 23.42
CA LEU A 272 15.92 5.12 23.33
C LEU A 272 16.87 5.11 24.54
N LEU A 273 16.33 5.03 25.75
CA LEU A 273 17.13 5.04 26.98
C LEU A 273 17.99 3.78 27.13
N ASP A 274 17.47 2.63 26.71
CA ASP A 274 18.19 1.35 26.67
C ASP A 274 19.35 1.42 25.68
N ARG A 275 19.10 1.95 24.47
CA ARG A 275 20.15 2.17 23.47
C ARG A 275 21.27 3.05 24.00
N LEU A 276 20.91 4.10 24.75
CA LEU A 276 21.86 5.04 25.35
C LEU A 276 22.49 4.53 26.66
N GLY A 277 22.05 3.37 27.19
CA GLY A 277 22.57 2.80 28.44
C GLY A 277 22.29 3.64 29.67
N VAL A 278 21.15 4.34 29.71
CA VAL A 278 20.76 5.23 30.82
C VAL A 278 19.37 4.93 31.40
N ALA A 279 18.74 3.85 30.96
CA ALA A 279 17.40 3.46 31.43
C ALA A 279 17.34 3.23 32.96
N ASP A 280 18.44 2.76 33.56
CA ASP A 280 18.58 2.53 35.00
C ASP A 280 18.71 3.81 35.84
N ARG A 281 18.87 4.98 35.20
CA ARG A 281 18.99 6.28 35.89
C ARG A 281 17.66 6.95 36.17
N ILE A 282 16.55 6.38 35.70
CA ILE A 282 15.21 6.95 35.82
C ILE A 282 14.31 5.95 36.56
N GLU A 283 13.70 6.41 37.65
CA GLU A 283 12.64 5.68 38.32
C GLU A 283 11.28 6.14 37.79
N TRP A 284 10.56 5.24 37.12
CA TRP A 284 9.24 5.52 36.57
C TRP A 284 8.15 5.24 37.59
N ALA A 285 7.38 6.27 37.94
CA ALA A 285 6.16 6.14 38.73
C ALA A 285 4.94 6.16 37.81
N ARG A 286 4.07 5.16 37.95
CA ARG A 286 2.82 5.10 37.18
C ARG A 286 1.81 6.11 37.74
N ILE A 287 1.24 6.92 36.85
CA ILE A 287 0.24 7.94 37.17
C ILE A 287 -1.15 7.44 36.76
N ASP A 288 -2.16 7.70 37.58
CA ASP A 288 -3.57 7.50 37.26
C ASP A 288 -4.23 8.88 37.04
N HIS A 289 -5.14 8.99 36.07
CA HIS A 289 -5.76 10.25 35.68
C HIS A 289 -7.20 10.37 36.19
N SER A 290 -7.63 11.60 36.46
CA SER A 290 -9.00 11.93 36.85
C SER A 290 -9.43 13.21 36.14
N TYR A 291 -10.49 13.11 35.34
CA TYR A 291 -11.05 14.24 34.59
C TYR A 291 -12.27 14.79 35.34
N ARG A 292 -12.26 16.09 35.62
CA ARG A 292 -13.35 16.77 36.31
C ARG A 292 -14.14 17.60 35.30
N THR A 293 -15.41 17.26 35.12
CA THR A 293 -16.36 17.95 34.24
C THR A 293 -17.55 18.46 35.04
N GLU A 294 -18.37 19.34 34.46
CA GLU A 294 -19.64 19.75 35.07
C GLU A 294 -20.57 18.56 35.34
N SER A 295 -20.47 17.51 34.52
CA SER A 295 -21.25 16.27 34.66
C SER A 295 -20.71 15.30 35.73
N GLY A 296 -19.62 15.66 36.41
CA GLY A 296 -18.96 14.86 37.42
C GLY A 296 -17.55 14.42 37.03
N ALA A 297 -17.04 13.45 37.79
CA ALA A 297 -15.71 12.87 37.62
C ALA A 297 -15.73 11.72 36.61
N ILE A 298 -14.68 11.63 35.81
CA ILE A 298 -14.36 10.45 35.01
C ILE A 298 -12.98 10.01 35.48
N ASP A 299 -12.92 8.82 36.06
CA ASP A 299 -11.70 8.20 36.55
C ASP A 299 -11.40 6.98 35.66
N PRO A 300 -10.69 7.14 34.53
CA PRO A 300 -10.47 6.04 33.62
C PRO A 300 -9.69 4.92 34.30
N PRO A 301 -10.19 3.67 34.28
CA PRO A 301 -9.44 2.52 34.75
C PRO A 301 -8.25 2.26 33.82
N ARG A 302 -7.29 1.48 34.33
CA ARG A 302 -6.03 1.21 33.64
C ARG A 302 -6.18 0.33 32.40
N ASP A 303 -7.15 -0.57 32.39
CA ASP A 303 -7.45 -1.40 31.23
C ASP A 303 -8.51 -0.70 30.37
N TRP A 304 -8.23 -0.57 29.08
CA TRP A 304 -9.12 0.11 28.15
C TRP A 304 -10.48 -0.59 28.03
N ARG A 305 -10.56 -1.92 28.26
CA ARG A 305 -11.81 -2.69 28.22
C ARG A 305 -12.69 -2.35 29.41
N ASP A 306 -12.07 -2.18 30.58
CA ASP A 306 -12.79 -1.71 31.76
C ASP A 306 -13.26 -0.27 31.57
N TYR A 307 -12.48 0.55 30.85
CA TYR A 307 -12.90 1.91 30.54
C TYR A 307 -14.08 1.94 29.57
N ALA A 308 -14.03 1.13 28.51
CA ALA A 308 -15.14 0.94 27.58
C ALA A 308 -16.40 0.44 28.30
N ARG A 309 -16.26 -0.49 29.26
CA ARG A 309 -17.37 -0.97 30.11
C ARG A 309 -17.94 0.14 30.98
N MET A 310 -17.10 0.91 31.68
CA MET A 310 -17.52 2.04 32.51
C MET A 310 -18.29 3.09 31.70
N LEU A 311 -17.83 3.40 30.49
CA LEU A 311 -18.53 4.31 29.58
C LEU A 311 -19.84 3.69 29.06
N GLY A 312 -19.86 2.39 28.75
CA GLY A 312 -21.07 1.68 28.35
C GLY A 312 -22.13 1.63 29.45
N GLU A 313 -21.74 1.50 30.71
CA GLU A 313 -22.64 1.59 31.86
C GLU A 313 -23.23 3.01 32.01
N LYS A 314 -22.43 4.04 31.73
CA LYS A 314 -22.88 5.45 31.73
C LYS A 314 -23.79 5.77 30.54
N PHE A 315 -23.57 5.12 29.40
CA PHE A 315 -24.32 5.33 28.16
C PHE A 315 -24.84 4.01 27.56
N PRO A 316 -25.88 3.39 28.16
CA PRO A 316 -26.33 2.06 27.76
C PRO A 316 -26.72 1.94 26.29
N ASP A 317 -27.35 2.97 25.73
CA ASP A 317 -27.79 3.00 24.33
C ASP A 317 -26.63 3.03 23.33
N SER A 318 -25.44 3.45 23.78
CA SER A 318 -24.22 3.50 22.95
C SER A 318 -23.18 2.44 23.35
N ALA A 319 -23.47 1.56 24.31
CA ALA A 319 -22.49 0.64 24.89
C ALA A 319 -21.82 -0.28 23.84
N ALA A 320 -22.59 -0.79 22.87
CA ALA A 320 -22.06 -1.60 21.78
C ALA A 320 -21.11 -0.80 20.86
N GLY A 321 -21.50 0.43 20.53
CA GLY A 321 -20.68 1.34 19.71
C GLY A 321 -19.38 1.74 20.41
N ILE A 322 -19.45 2.05 21.71
CA ILE A 322 -18.28 2.37 22.55
C ILE A 322 -17.31 1.18 22.58
N THR A 323 -17.81 -0.03 22.83
CA THR A 323 -16.98 -1.23 22.87
C THR A 323 -16.26 -1.43 21.53
N SER A 324 -17.01 -1.33 20.43
CA SER A 324 -16.46 -1.49 19.08
C SER A 324 -15.44 -0.40 18.72
N LEU A 325 -15.63 0.84 19.17
CA LEU A 325 -14.67 1.92 18.97
C LEU A 325 -13.33 1.63 19.66
N PHE A 326 -13.38 1.25 20.94
CA PHE A 326 -12.16 0.97 21.69
C PHE A 326 -11.42 -0.27 21.16
N GLU A 327 -12.13 -1.29 20.70
CA GLU A 327 -11.54 -2.42 19.96
C GLU A 327 -10.81 -1.94 18.70
N SER A 328 -11.43 -1.06 17.90
CA SER A 328 -10.80 -0.47 16.72
C SER A 328 -9.56 0.35 17.08
N ILE A 329 -9.62 1.21 18.10
CA ILE A 329 -8.48 2.02 18.56
C ILE A 329 -7.32 1.11 18.98
N HIS A 330 -7.59 0.05 19.73
CA HIS A 330 -6.56 -0.89 20.14
C HIS A 330 -5.97 -1.67 18.95
N ALA A 331 -6.80 -2.12 18.00
CA ALA A 331 -6.31 -2.78 16.79
C ALA A 331 -5.45 -1.86 15.91
N ILE A 332 -5.81 -0.57 15.82
CA ILE A 332 -5.00 0.46 15.14
C ILE A 332 -3.65 0.62 15.85
N PHE A 333 -3.64 0.71 17.18
CA PHE A 333 -2.42 0.80 17.98
C PHE A 333 -1.48 -0.40 17.71
N GLU A 334 -1.99 -1.62 17.78
CA GLU A 334 -1.21 -2.83 17.48
C GLU A 334 -0.65 -2.82 16.05
N ASP A 335 -1.48 -2.44 15.06
CA ASP A 335 -1.07 -2.36 13.66
C ASP A 335 0.03 -1.30 13.42
N MET A 336 -0.04 -0.16 14.10
CA MET A 336 0.96 0.91 13.99
C MET A 336 2.29 0.49 14.64
N TYR A 337 2.23 -0.08 15.85
CA TYR A 337 3.41 -0.46 16.61
C TYR A 337 4.03 -1.80 16.21
N ALA A 338 3.36 -2.61 15.37
CA ALA A 338 3.91 -3.83 14.79
C ALA A 338 5.25 -3.63 14.04
N THR A 339 5.56 -2.39 13.66
CA THR A 339 6.81 -2.02 12.98
C THR A 339 7.87 -1.39 13.88
N GLY A 340 7.58 -1.26 15.18
CA GLY A 340 8.49 -0.68 16.16
C GLY A 340 9.66 -1.60 16.56
N GLU A 341 9.50 -2.91 16.37
CA GLU A 341 10.56 -3.90 16.62
C GLU A 341 11.78 -3.63 15.73
N GLY A 342 12.96 -3.51 16.34
CA GLY A 342 14.20 -3.12 15.67
C GLY A 342 14.33 -1.62 15.34
N ARG A 343 13.38 -0.78 15.79
CA ARG A 343 13.39 0.68 15.61
C ARG A 343 13.29 1.45 16.93
N SER A 344 13.79 0.88 18.02
CA SER A 344 13.65 1.46 19.37
C SER A 344 12.19 1.79 19.71
N GLY A 345 11.23 0.95 19.27
CA GLY A 345 9.80 1.16 19.50
C GLY A 345 9.12 2.19 18.60
N ILE A 346 9.84 2.83 17.66
CA ILE A 346 9.29 3.88 16.79
C ILE A 346 8.49 3.24 15.64
N PRO A 347 7.16 3.48 15.56
CA PRO A 347 6.33 2.95 14.49
C PRO A 347 6.64 3.67 13.16
N GLY A 348 6.40 2.98 12.04
CA GLY A 348 6.50 3.60 10.72
C GLY A 348 6.35 2.61 9.59
N LEU A 349 6.05 3.09 8.39
CA LEU A 349 5.88 2.20 7.24
C LEU A 349 7.16 1.41 6.91
N PRO A 350 7.04 0.18 6.40
CA PRO A 350 8.19 -0.57 5.92
C PRO A 350 8.92 0.16 4.79
N SER A 351 10.26 0.09 4.82
CA SER A 351 11.15 0.58 3.73
C SER A 351 11.41 -0.47 2.66
N ASP A 352 11.10 -1.74 2.93
CA ASP A 352 11.20 -2.83 1.96
C ASP A 352 9.92 -2.92 1.09
N PRO A 353 10.02 -2.90 -0.25
CA PRO A 353 8.86 -2.98 -1.13
C PRO A 353 7.99 -4.23 -0.94
N ALA A 354 8.58 -5.38 -0.58
CA ALA A 354 7.81 -6.60 -0.40
C ALA A 354 6.97 -6.55 0.89
N LYS A 355 7.57 -6.10 2.00
CA LYS A 355 6.84 -5.82 3.25
C LYS A 355 5.77 -4.74 3.05
N LEU A 356 6.05 -3.72 2.25
CA LEU A 356 5.10 -2.66 1.97
C LEU A 356 3.87 -3.13 1.21
N LEU A 357 4.03 -4.11 0.30
CA LEU A 357 2.91 -4.74 -0.41
C LEU A 357 2.02 -5.57 0.50
N THR A 358 2.60 -6.26 1.48
CA THR A 358 1.84 -7.10 2.40
C THR A 358 1.27 -6.32 3.57
N PHE A 359 1.78 -5.12 3.85
CA PHE A 359 1.40 -4.30 4.99
C PHE A 359 -0.12 -4.06 5.10
N PRO A 360 -0.87 -3.66 4.05
CA PRO A 360 -2.33 -3.45 4.18
C PRO A 360 -3.10 -4.72 4.53
N LYS A 361 -2.57 -5.89 4.13
CA LYS A 361 -3.19 -7.18 4.42
C LYS A 361 -2.86 -7.67 5.84
N GLN A 362 -1.64 -7.40 6.31
CA GLN A 362 -1.16 -7.78 7.63
C GLN A 362 -1.66 -6.84 8.73
N HIS A 363 -1.84 -5.56 8.39
CA HIS A 363 -2.18 -4.47 9.30
C HIS A 363 -3.37 -3.65 8.77
N PRO A 364 -4.55 -4.27 8.63
CA PRO A 364 -5.67 -3.69 7.92
C PRO A 364 -6.31 -2.50 8.64
N HIS A 365 -6.30 -2.45 9.97
CA HIS A 365 -6.92 -1.36 10.74
C HIS A 365 -6.04 -0.11 10.68
N GLY A 366 -4.74 -0.29 10.96
CA GLY A 366 -3.77 0.80 10.88
C GLY A 366 -3.69 1.38 9.48
N PHE A 367 -3.72 0.54 8.43
CA PHE A 367 -3.73 1.04 7.05
C PHE A 367 -5.05 1.71 6.65
N LYS A 368 -6.20 1.18 7.08
CA LYS A 368 -7.53 1.75 6.78
C LYS A 368 -7.68 3.17 7.33
N TRP A 369 -7.25 3.39 8.56
CA TRP A 369 -7.43 4.68 9.25
C TRP A 369 -6.25 5.63 9.07
N MET A 370 -5.20 5.23 8.36
CA MET A 370 -4.04 6.08 8.07
C MET A 370 -4.45 7.32 7.27
N GLY A 371 -4.32 8.50 7.87
CA GLY A 371 -4.66 9.77 7.21
C GLY A 371 -6.14 10.12 7.24
N HIS A 372 -6.95 9.38 8.01
CA HIS A 372 -8.35 9.71 8.26
C HIS A 372 -8.49 10.45 9.59
N PRO A 373 -9.30 11.53 9.65
CA PRO A 373 -9.57 12.23 10.89
C PRO A 373 -10.11 11.31 11.99
N PHE A 374 -9.70 11.56 13.24
CA PHE A 374 -10.16 10.82 14.41
C PHE A 374 -11.68 10.91 14.59
N ASP A 375 -12.29 12.05 14.23
CA ASP A 375 -13.74 12.20 14.25
C ASP A 375 -14.45 11.22 13.30
N ASP A 376 -13.86 10.89 12.15
CA ASP A 376 -14.43 9.88 11.23
C ASP A 376 -14.41 8.48 11.86
N LEU A 377 -13.34 8.17 12.62
CA LEU A 377 -13.25 6.92 13.38
C LEU A 377 -14.35 6.86 14.43
N VAL A 378 -14.50 7.90 15.25
CA VAL A 378 -15.53 7.96 16.29
C VAL A 378 -16.93 7.85 15.67
N ALA A 379 -17.23 8.63 14.63
CA ALA A 379 -18.52 8.65 13.96
C ALA A 379 -18.90 7.31 13.31
N SER A 380 -17.91 6.48 12.94
CA SER A 380 -18.15 5.14 12.39
C SER A 380 -18.67 4.13 13.43
N HIS A 381 -18.56 4.45 14.72
CA HIS A 381 -18.95 3.56 15.83
C HIS A 381 -20.02 4.16 16.73
N VAL A 382 -20.03 5.48 16.95
CA VAL A 382 -20.90 6.16 17.91
C VAL A 382 -21.48 7.44 17.31
N SER A 383 -22.79 7.66 17.49
CA SER A 383 -23.49 8.87 17.04
C SER A 383 -24.10 9.72 18.17
N ASP A 384 -24.13 9.24 19.42
CA ASP A 384 -24.62 10.02 20.56
C ASP A 384 -23.68 11.20 20.85
N PRO A 385 -24.13 12.47 20.70
CA PRO A 385 -23.27 13.64 20.88
C PRO A 385 -22.64 13.72 22.27
N ARG A 386 -23.30 13.19 23.31
CA ARG A 386 -22.78 13.19 24.68
C ARG A 386 -21.59 12.24 24.83
N VAL A 387 -21.62 11.12 24.12
CA VAL A 387 -20.55 10.13 24.13
C VAL A 387 -19.36 10.65 23.33
N VAL A 388 -19.62 11.22 22.14
CA VAL A 388 -18.59 11.87 21.32
C VAL A 388 -17.88 12.97 22.10
N GLN A 389 -18.63 13.81 22.84
CA GLN A 389 -18.04 14.86 23.69
C GLN A 389 -17.10 14.28 24.76
N VAL A 390 -17.48 13.17 25.42
CA VAL A 390 -16.64 12.52 26.43
C VAL A 390 -15.37 11.93 25.81
N ILE A 391 -15.47 11.29 24.65
CA ILE A 391 -14.32 10.74 23.94
C ILE A 391 -13.37 11.84 23.49
N ASN A 392 -13.89 12.91 22.88
CA ASN A 392 -13.10 14.02 22.37
C ASN A 392 -12.48 14.86 23.50
N ALA A 393 -13.09 14.89 24.70
CA ALA A 393 -12.49 15.53 25.86
C ALA A 393 -11.12 14.92 26.25
N LEU A 394 -10.91 13.62 25.98
CA LEU A 394 -9.63 12.96 26.25
C LEU A 394 -8.55 13.35 25.23
N VAL A 395 -8.97 13.77 24.03
CA VAL A 395 -8.09 14.16 22.92
C VAL A 395 -7.53 15.58 23.10
N GLY A 396 -8.09 16.37 24.02
CA GLY A 396 -7.65 17.75 24.30
C GLY A 396 -6.17 17.91 24.66
N TYR A 397 -5.48 16.82 25.02
CA TYR A 397 -4.03 16.79 25.23
C TYR A 397 -3.19 16.92 23.96
N LEU A 398 -3.76 16.64 22.78
CA LEU A 398 -3.01 16.62 21.52
C LEU A 398 -2.95 17.99 20.83
N GLY A 399 -3.63 19.01 21.36
CA GLY A 399 -3.54 20.41 20.93
C GLY A 399 -4.17 20.74 19.57
N ASP A 400 -4.26 19.77 18.67
CA ASP A 400 -4.98 19.86 17.40
C ASP A 400 -6.47 19.57 17.60
N GLY A 401 -7.32 20.20 16.78
CA GLY A 401 -8.73 19.86 16.70
C GLY A 401 -8.92 18.44 16.16
N THR A 402 -9.91 17.71 16.68
CA THR A 402 -10.18 16.30 16.31
C THR A 402 -10.50 16.12 14.82
N GLU A 403 -10.91 17.20 14.15
CA GLU A 403 -11.16 17.25 12.72
C GLU A 403 -9.89 17.19 11.86
N LYS A 404 -8.71 17.36 12.48
CA LYS A 404 -7.40 17.33 11.80
C LYS A 404 -6.45 16.28 12.34
N LEU A 405 -6.76 15.67 13.48
CA LEU A 405 -5.96 14.60 14.05
C LEU A 405 -6.15 13.34 13.20
N THR A 406 -5.11 12.85 12.53
CA THR A 406 -5.17 11.70 11.60
C THR A 406 -4.26 10.55 11.97
#